data_AF-A0A9P4LQ11-F1
#
_entry.id   AF-A0A9P4LQ11-F1
#
_cell.length_a   1.000
_cell.length_b   1.000
_cell.length_c   1.000
_cell.angle_alpha   90.00
_cell.angle_beta   90.00
_cell.angle_gamma   90.00
#
_symmetry.space_group_name_H-M   'P 1'
#
loop_
_entity.id
_entity.type
_entity.pdbx_description
1 polymer ?
#
loop_
_entity_poly.entity_id
_entity_poly.type
_entity_poly.pdbx_seq_one_letter_code
_entity_poly.pdbx_strand_id
1 'polypeptide(L)'
;MIIKNCLEDCLAAHDECAHSAPHFTSDVPHEVRFLEVKYQGVLLVEGMTPDRYACLSHCWGSRQDIYKTKIENLRAHCMVWIAKSQIPRTIQDSIDICQRFKIKYLWIDSLCIIQDSDEDWNKQASMMADVYENAWITIAASHSQNPTEGCFTHNDTYKYWPLFKRAWAFQELSISPRVIHFGPREVIWHCLFNRSEHLQRYWHDMVWRYSRAGLTFHKDRLPAIAALTSRVRDMKTNDRYLSGLWEFSICHDLIWYSVLRPNSMAGEPITSAEKRAT
;
A
#
# COMPACT_ATOMS: atom_id res chain seq x y z
N MET A 1 -4.51 22.02 -5.13
CA MET A 1 -4.74 22.50 -6.51
C MET A 1 -4.02 21.61 -7.51
N ILE A 2 -2.69 21.41 -7.40
CA ILE A 2 -1.91 20.60 -8.34
C ILE A 2 -2.36 19.12 -8.44
N ILE A 3 -2.40 18.37 -7.34
CA ILE A 3 -2.77 16.94 -7.39
C ILE A 3 -4.21 16.71 -7.87
N LYS A 4 -5.13 17.64 -7.57
CA LYS A 4 -6.51 17.58 -8.07
C LYS A 4 -6.54 17.67 -9.59
N ASN A 5 -5.74 18.57 -10.17
CA ASN A 5 -5.60 18.70 -11.61
C ASN A 5 -4.94 17.45 -12.20
N CYS A 6 -3.84 16.94 -11.61
CA CYS A 6 -3.19 15.71 -12.11
C CYS A 6 -4.14 14.51 -12.20
N LEU A 7 -5.06 14.41 -11.24
CA LEU A 7 -6.10 13.39 -11.22
C LEU A 7 -7.17 13.66 -12.28
N GLU A 8 -7.66 14.90 -12.41
CA GLU A 8 -8.63 15.27 -13.44
C GLU A 8 -8.06 15.02 -14.85
N ASP A 9 -6.81 15.42 -15.08
CA ASP A 9 -6.07 15.18 -16.32
C ASP A 9 -5.92 13.68 -16.56
N CYS A 10 -5.58 12.90 -15.53
CA CYS A 10 -5.49 11.44 -15.62
C CYS A 10 -6.83 10.79 -16.02
N LEU A 11 -7.94 11.24 -15.45
CA LEU A 11 -9.27 10.72 -15.75
C LEU A 11 -9.78 11.19 -17.12
N ALA A 12 -9.26 12.30 -17.64
CA ALA A 12 -9.61 12.81 -18.96
C ALA A 12 -8.76 12.20 -20.08
N ALA A 13 -7.49 11.89 -19.81
CA ALA A 13 -6.52 11.46 -20.82
C ALA A 13 -6.37 9.93 -20.94
N HIS A 14 -6.69 9.16 -19.90
CA HIS A 14 -6.55 7.71 -19.91
C HIS A 14 -7.93 7.03 -19.84
N ASP A 15 -8.40 6.47 -20.96
CA ASP A 15 -9.70 5.79 -21.03
C ASP A 15 -9.81 4.65 -20.00
N GLU A 16 -8.71 3.92 -19.79
CA GLU A 16 -8.61 2.84 -18.80
C GLU A 16 -8.76 3.37 -17.36
N CYS A 17 -8.32 4.62 -17.08
CA CYS A 17 -8.55 5.28 -15.80
C CYS A 17 -9.97 5.81 -15.65
N ALA A 18 -10.56 6.33 -16.72
CA ALA A 18 -11.89 6.91 -16.73
C ALA A 18 -12.97 5.84 -16.50
N HIS A 19 -12.74 4.65 -17.07
CA HIS A 19 -13.64 3.51 -17.02
C HIS A 19 -13.23 2.43 -16.02
N SER A 20 -12.19 2.67 -15.19
CA SER A 20 -11.89 1.79 -14.06
C SER A 20 -12.99 1.91 -13.01
N ALA A 21 -14.12 1.26 -13.24
CA ALA A 21 -15.05 0.92 -12.17
C ALA A 21 -14.36 -0.11 -11.26
N PRO A 22 -14.71 -0.18 -9.96
CA PRO A 22 -14.24 -1.27 -9.11
C PRO A 22 -14.63 -2.61 -9.74
N HIS A 23 -13.67 -3.32 -10.32
CA HIS A 23 -13.82 -4.68 -10.83
C HIS A 23 -13.32 -5.63 -9.74
N PHE A 24 -14.18 -5.92 -8.77
CA PHE A 24 -13.95 -7.06 -7.89
C PHE A 24 -14.17 -8.32 -8.71
N THR A 25 -13.15 -9.18 -8.81
CA THR A 25 -13.11 -10.35 -9.70
C THR A 25 -14.03 -11.51 -9.26
N SER A 26 -14.89 -11.30 -8.26
CA SER A 26 -15.81 -12.32 -7.73
C SER A 26 -16.97 -11.68 -6.94
N ASP A 27 -18.06 -12.42 -6.74
CA ASP A 27 -19.25 -12.10 -5.90
C ASP A 27 -18.96 -11.90 -4.39
N VAL A 28 -17.69 -11.73 -4.03
CA VAL A 28 -17.14 -11.51 -2.68
C VAL A 28 -17.06 -10.03 -2.20
N PRO A 29 -17.61 -8.97 -2.87
CA PRO A 29 -17.38 -7.58 -2.44
C PRO A 29 -17.96 -7.20 -1.07
N HIS A 30 -18.85 -8.01 -0.51
CA HIS A 30 -19.55 -7.72 0.75
C HIS A 30 -18.76 -8.05 2.01
N GLU A 31 -17.59 -8.68 1.87
CA GLU A 31 -16.79 -9.15 3.00
C GLU A 31 -15.62 -8.23 3.35
N VAL A 32 -15.36 -7.21 2.53
CA VAL A 32 -14.37 -6.16 2.83
C VAL A 32 -15.00 -5.10 3.72
N ARG A 33 -14.29 -4.70 4.76
CA ARG A 33 -14.69 -3.59 5.63
C ARG A 33 -14.06 -2.30 5.13
N PHE A 34 -14.78 -1.20 5.27
CA PHE A 34 -14.30 0.13 4.93
C PHE A 34 -14.52 1.08 6.10
N LEU A 35 -13.80 2.20 6.11
CA LEU A 35 -14.06 3.31 7.02
C LEU A 35 -14.92 4.34 6.29
N GLU A 36 -16.13 4.62 6.78
CA GLU A 36 -16.84 5.84 6.41
C GLU A 36 -16.12 7.04 7.04
N VAL A 37 -15.82 8.05 6.22
CA VAL A 37 -15.02 9.20 6.60
C VAL A 37 -15.88 10.45 6.73
N LYS A 38 -15.79 11.10 7.89
CA LYS A 38 -16.31 12.46 8.13
C LYS A 38 -15.21 13.35 8.69
N TYR A 39 -15.43 14.66 8.69
CA TYR A 39 -14.48 15.61 9.24
C TYR A 39 -14.07 15.31 10.70
N GLN A 40 -15.02 14.80 11.50
CA GLN A 40 -14.82 14.54 12.92
C GLN A 40 -14.18 13.18 13.23
N GLY A 41 -14.06 12.27 12.27
CA GLY A 41 -13.58 10.92 12.54
C GLY A 41 -13.96 9.88 11.48
N VAL A 42 -13.86 8.61 11.86
CA VAL A 42 -14.17 7.46 11.01
C VAL A 42 -15.10 6.47 11.71
N LEU A 43 -15.90 5.75 10.94
CA LEU A 43 -16.75 4.65 11.40
C LEU A 43 -16.45 3.41 10.55
N LEU A 44 -16.24 2.26 11.18
CA LEU A 44 -16.06 1.01 10.46
C LEU A 44 -17.42 0.52 9.93
N VAL A 45 -17.49 0.22 8.64
CA VAL A 45 -18.71 -0.26 7.97
C VAL A 45 -18.43 -1.59 7.27
N GLU A 46 -19.43 -2.47 7.27
CA GLU A 46 -19.37 -3.84 6.73
C GLU A 46 -20.53 -4.06 5.74
N GLY A 47 -20.43 -5.11 4.91
CA GLY A 47 -21.54 -5.53 4.04
C GLY A 47 -21.83 -4.58 2.89
N MET A 48 -20.86 -3.78 2.47
CA MET A 48 -21.01 -2.84 1.37
C MET A 48 -19.76 -2.75 0.50
N THR A 49 -19.96 -2.27 -0.72
CA THR A 49 -18.88 -2.06 -1.68
C THR A 49 -19.00 -0.64 -2.22
N PRO A 50 -18.12 0.29 -1.81
CA PRO A 50 -18.24 1.66 -2.23
C PRO A 50 -17.79 1.83 -3.69
N ASP A 51 -18.56 2.60 -4.47
CA ASP A 51 -18.20 2.96 -5.85
C ASP A 51 -16.84 3.67 -5.94
N ARG A 52 -16.48 4.42 -4.89
CA ARG A 52 -15.21 5.13 -4.77
C ARG A 52 -14.73 5.13 -3.33
N TYR A 53 -13.50 4.69 -3.14
CA TYR A 53 -12.78 4.74 -1.88
C TYR A 53 -11.30 5.03 -2.12
N ALA A 54 -10.62 5.48 -1.07
CA ALA A 54 -9.18 5.60 -1.03
C ALA A 54 -8.57 4.45 -0.23
N CYS A 55 -7.31 4.12 -0.48
CA CYS A 55 -6.50 3.29 0.41
C CYS A 55 -5.42 4.13 1.09
N LEU A 56 -5.00 3.72 2.30
CA LEU A 56 -3.83 4.27 2.97
C LEU A 56 -2.70 3.23 3.07
N SER A 57 -1.60 3.50 2.39
CA SER A 57 -0.33 2.80 2.54
C SER A 57 0.56 3.59 3.51
N HIS A 58 0.88 3.02 4.68
CA HIS A 58 1.62 3.72 5.73
C HIS A 58 2.53 2.79 6.54
N CYS A 59 3.53 3.34 7.25
CA CYS A 59 4.29 2.55 8.21
C CYS A 59 3.53 2.41 9.54
N TRP A 60 3.41 1.19 10.03
CA TRP A 60 2.73 0.90 11.29
C TRP A 60 3.55 1.30 12.54
N GLY A 61 4.86 1.57 12.41
CA GLY A 61 5.68 1.93 13.58
C GLY A 61 5.83 0.78 14.58
N SER A 62 5.99 1.08 15.87
CA SER A 62 6.10 0.06 16.92
C SER A 62 4.72 -0.47 17.35
N ARG A 63 4.68 -1.62 18.05
CA ARG A 63 3.43 -2.28 18.46
C ARG A 63 2.52 -1.41 19.34
N GLN A 64 3.08 -0.40 20.02
CA GLN A 64 2.36 0.53 20.89
C GLN A 64 1.76 1.72 20.14
N ASP A 65 2.24 2.02 18.93
CA ASP A 65 1.85 3.20 18.15
C ASP A 65 0.64 2.95 17.24
N ILE A 66 0.24 1.68 17.08
CA ILE A 66 -0.77 1.26 16.10
C ILE A 66 -2.16 1.32 16.71
N TYR A 67 -3.00 2.17 16.14
CA TYR A 67 -4.45 2.08 16.33
C TYR A 67 -5.01 0.97 15.43
N LYS A 68 -5.62 -0.05 16.03
CA LYS A 68 -6.03 -1.27 15.32
C LYS A 68 -7.37 -1.83 15.75
N THR A 69 -8.01 -2.52 14.82
CA THR A 69 -9.21 -3.32 15.10
C THR A 69 -8.82 -4.73 15.58
N LYS A 70 -9.52 -5.19 16.60
CA LYS A 70 -9.44 -6.50 17.21
C LYS A 70 -10.85 -7.03 17.46
N ILE A 71 -10.99 -8.32 17.73
CA ILE A 71 -12.28 -8.94 18.07
C ILE A 71 -12.99 -8.16 19.20
N GLU A 72 -12.25 -7.78 20.24
CA GLU A 72 -12.79 -7.08 21.42
C GLU A 72 -13.38 -5.70 21.12
N ASN A 73 -12.82 -4.97 20.14
CA ASN A 73 -13.20 -3.58 19.84
C ASN A 73 -13.96 -3.43 18.52
N LEU A 74 -14.08 -4.50 17.72
CA LEU A 74 -14.79 -4.52 16.44
C LEU A 74 -16.20 -3.94 16.55
N ARG A 75 -17.00 -4.45 17.51
CA ARG A 75 -18.38 -4.00 17.70
C ARG A 75 -18.46 -2.50 18.01
N ALA A 76 -17.52 -1.98 18.81
CA ALA A 76 -17.47 -0.57 19.13
C ALA A 76 -17.12 0.26 17.89
N HIS A 77 -16.14 -0.17 17.09
CA HIS A 77 -15.74 0.50 15.84
C HIS A 77 -16.87 0.53 14.79
N CYS A 78 -17.78 -0.46 14.80
CA CYS A 78 -18.93 -0.48 13.89
C CYS A 78 -20.14 0.35 14.36
N MET A 79 -20.23 0.66 15.66
CA MET A 79 -21.38 1.36 16.24
C MET A 79 -21.10 2.82 16.60
N VAL A 80 -19.83 3.16 16.87
CA VAL A 80 -19.43 4.46 17.41
C VAL A 80 -18.34 5.06 16.53
N TRP A 81 -18.49 6.35 16.20
CA TRP A 81 -17.47 7.10 15.47
C TRP A 81 -16.19 7.18 16.30
N ILE A 82 -15.08 6.74 15.70
CA ILE A 82 -13.75 6.93 16.25
C ILE A 82 -13.36 8.37 15.99
N ALA A 83 -13.20 9.15 17.05
CA ALA A 83 -12.89 10.57 16.92
C ALA A 83 -11.52 10.77 16.25
N LYS A 84 -11.43 11.76 15.34
CA LYS A 84 -10.20 12.11 14.64
C LYS A 84 -9.05 12.43 15.60
N SER A 85 -9.34 12.99 16.77
CA SER A 85 -8.32 13.29 17.79
C SER A 85 -7.75 12.04 18.49
N GLN A 86 -8.43 10.90 18.42
CA GLN A 86 -8.03 9.65 19.09
C GLN A 86 -7.19 8.73 18.21
N ILE A 87 -7.07 9.02 16.93
CA ILE A 87 -6.34 8.20 15.96
C ILE A 87 -5.00 8.85 15.58
N PRO A 88 -4.02 8.07 15.12
CA PRO A 88 -2.70 8.58 14.76
C PRO A 88 -2.73 9.63 13.65
N ARG A 89 -1.74 10.52 13.65
CA ARG A 89 -1.67 11.67 12.74
C ARG A 89 -1.74 11.27 11.26
N THR A 90 -1.13 10.17 10.87
CA THR A 90 -1.16 9.68 9.48
C THR A 90 -2.58 9.35 9.02
N ILE A 91 -3.41 8.81 9.92
CA ILE A 91 -4.82 8.54 9.62
C ILE A 91 -5.61 9.86 9.60
N GLN A 92 -5.33 10.78 10.53
CA GLN A 92 -5.96 12.11 10.54
C GLN A 92 -5.72 12.88 9.23
N ASP A 93 -4.49 12.89 8.74
CA ASP A 93 -4.13 13.53 7.48
C ASP A 93 -4.82 12.85 6.30
N SER A 94 -4.94 11.51 6.33
CA SER A 94 -5.66 10.74 5.31
C SER A 94 -7.15 11.06 5.28
N ILE A 95 -7.79 11.30 6.43
CA ILE A 95 -9.16 11.81 6.52
C ILE A 95 -9.26 13.17 5.82
N ASP A 96 -8.36 14.10 6.12
CA ASP A 96 -8.37 15.44 5.51
C ASP A 96 -8.18 15.39 3.99
N ILE A 97 -7.30 14.51 3.52
CA ILE A 97 -7.09 14.25 2.10
C ILE A 97 -8.40 13.71 1.48
N CYS A 98 -9.02 12.69 2.07
CA CYS A 98 -10.29 12.13 1.58
C CYS A 98 -11.38 13.21 1.49
N GLN A 99 -11.52 14.05 2.52
CA GLN A 99 -12.49 15.16 2.52
C GLN A 99 -12.23 16.14 1.36
N ARG A 100 -10.96 16.50 1.11
CA ARG A 100 -10.59 17.40 0.00
C ARG A 100 -10.88 16.80 -1.37
N PHE A 101 -10.70 15.49 -1.52
CA PHE A 101 -11.03 14.76 -2.76
C PHE A 101 -12.49 14.31 -2.83
N LYS A 102 -13.32 14.64 -1.84
CA LYS A 102 -14.73 14.23 -1.74
C LYS A 102 -14.91 12.70 -1.75
N ILE A 103 -13.97 11.98 -1.16
CA ILE A 103 -14.00 10.53 -1.01
C ILE A 103 -14.64 10.21 0.34
N LYS A 104 -15.70 9.39 0.33
CA LYS A 104 -16.47 9.03 1.53
C LYS A 104 -15.91 7.83 2.28
N TYR A 105 -15.15 6.97 1.60
CA TYR A 105 -14.69 5.71 2.15
C TYR A 105 -13.18 5.59 2.06
N LEU A 106 -12.58 5.06 3.11
CA LEU A 106 -11.14 4.85 3.24
C LEU A 106 -10.89 3.42 3.71
N TRP A 107 -9.92 2.75 3.10
CA TRP A 107 -9.45 1.45 3.53
C TRP A 107 -8.07 1.58 4.16
N ILE A 108 -7.91 1.00 5.34
CA ILE A 108 -6.66 0.96 6.10
C ILE A 108 -6.53 -0.43 6.70
N ASP A 109 -5.45 -1.13 6.36
CA ASP A 109 -5.16 -2.50 6.79
C ASP A 109 -5.29 -2.69 8.32
N SER A 110 -4.75 -1.77 9.12
CA SER A 110 -4.80 -1.86 10.59
C SER A 110 -6.20 -1.74 11.19
N LEU A 111 -7.15 -1.12 10.49
CA LEU A 111 -8.51 -0.84 10.99
C LEU A 111 -9.59 -1.68 10.29
N CYS A 112 -9.39 -2.05 9.03
CA CYS A 112 -10.36 -2.81 8.24
C CYS A 112 -10.20 -4.34 8.40
N ILE A 113 -9.07 -4.78 8.94
CA ILE A 113 -8.76 -6.19 9.21
C ILE A 113 -8.68 -6.41 10.72
N ILE A 114 -9.24 -7.53 11.19
CA ILE A 114 -9.20 -7.94 12.59
C ILE A 114 -7.81 -8.51 12.89
N GLN A 115 -7.00 -7.77 13.66
CA GLN A 115 -5.57 -8.07 13.83
C GLN A 115 -5.24 -9.26 14.75
N ASP A 116 -6.21 -9.75 15.51
CA ASP A 116 -6.10 -10.88 16.43
C ASP A 116 -6.97 -12.08 15.98
N SER A 117 -7.34 -12.14 14.70
CA SER A 117 -8.05 -13.26 14.08
C SER A 117 -7.28 -13.76 12.86
N ASP A 118 -6.68 -14.95 12.95
CA ASP A 118 -5.96 -15.56 11.82
C ASP A 118 -6.89 -15.86 10.64
N GLU A 119 -8.15 -16.23 10.91
CA GLU A 119 -9.15 -16.50 9.88
C GLU A 119 -9.48 -15.23 9.07
N ASP A 120 -9.77 -14.13 9.76
CA ASP A 120 -10.07 -12.84 9.13
C ASP A 120 -8.83 -12.30 8.42
N TRP A 121 -7.65 -12.40 9.05
CA TRP A 121 -6.40 -11.95 8.46
C TRP A 121 -6.10 -12.67 7.15
N ASN A 122 -6.16 -14.01 7.13
CA ASN A 122 -5.88 -14.78 5.90
C ASN A 122 -6.84 -14.42 4.77
N LYS A 123 -8.13 -14.25 5.12
CA LYS A 123 -9.16 -13.86 4.17
C LYS A 123 -8.91 -12.47 3.60
N GLN A 124 -8.77 -11.45 4.45
CA GLN A 124 -8.56 -10.07 4.02
C GLN A 124 -7.20 -9.90 3.30
N ALA A 125 -6.15 -10.56 3.76
CA ALA A 125 -4.83 -10.52 3.12
C ALA A 125 -4.88 -11.06 1.68
N SER A 126 -5.66 -12.11 1.43
CA SER A 126 -5.86 -12.64 0.08
C SER A 126 -6.56 -11.62 -0.85
N MET A 127 -7.40 -10.74 -0.30
CA MET A 127 -8.16 -9.72 -1.04
C MET A 127 -7.43 -8.37 -1.12
N MET A 128 -6.34 -8.16 -0.37
CA MET A 128 -5.62 -6.88 -0.36
C MET A 128 -5.23 -6.41 -1.76
N ALA A 129 -4.82 -7.34 -2.62
CA ALA A 129 -4.46 -7.02 -4.00
C ALA A 129 -5.63 -6.38 -4.76
N ASP A 130 -6.83 -6.91 -4.59
CA ASP A 130 -8.05 -6.40 -5.24
C ASP A 130 -8.49 -5.09 -4.62
N VAL A 131 -8.35 -4.94 -3.30
CA VAL A 131 -8.68 -3.70 -2.59
C VAL A 131 -7.81 -2.53 -3.08
N TYR A 132 -6.50 -2.72 -3.24
CA TYR A 132 -5.63 -1.66 -3.76
C TYR A 132 -5.78 -1.44 -5.26
N GLU A 133 -6.06 -2.46 -6.06
CA GLU A 133 -6.31 -2.30 -7.50
C GLU A 133 -7.57 -1.48 -7.77
N ASN A 134 -8.62 -1.73 -6.99
CA ASN A 134 -9.92 -1.06 -7.17
C ASN A 134 -10.01 0.28 -6.44
N ALA A 135 -8.94 0.69 -5.74
CA ALA A 135 -8.88 1.98 -5.08
C ALA A 135 -8.95 3.10 -6.12
N TRP A 136 -9.80 4.09 -5.86
CA TRP A 136 -9.85 5.27 -6.71
C TRP A 136 -8.54 6.05 -6.60
N ILE A 137 -7.93 6.07 -5.41
CA ILE A 137 -6.60 6.63 -5.15
C ILE A 137 -5.97 5.95 -3.94
N THR A 138 -4.66 5.78 -3.97
CA THR A 138 -3.89 5.34 -2.81
C THR A 138 -3.05 6.48 -2.26
N ILE A 139 -3.26 6.77 -0.98
CA ILE A 139 -2.50 7.74 -0.20
C ILE A 139 -1.30 7.01 0.39
N ALA A 140 -0.09 7.41 0.02
CA ALA A 140 1.13 6.80 0.52
C ALA A 140 1.84 7.76 1.48
N ALA A 141 1.80 7.46 2.77
CA ALA A 141 2.52 8.15 3.84
C ALA A 141 4.00 7.75 3.79
N SER A 142 4.65 8.22 2.74
CA SER A 142 5.87 7.66 2.16
C SER A 142 7.12 8.03 2.96
N HIS A 143 7.11 9.20 3.59
CA HIS A 143 8.14 9.71 4.50
C HIS A 143 8.01 9.18 5.93
N SER A 144 6.82 8.79 6.37
CA SER A 144 6.49 8.50 7.76
C SER A 144 7.00 7.14 8.20
N GLN A 145 7.78 7.08 9.28
CA GLN A 145 8.30 5.82 9.85
C GLN A 145 7.30 5.13 10.78
N ASN A 146 6.33 5.88 11.28
CA ASN A 146 5.31 5.45 12.22
C ASN A 146 4.02 6.24 11.95
N PRO A 147 2.87 5.83 12.54
CA PRO A 147 1.59 6.45 12.25
C PRO A 147 1.39 7.81 12.94
N THR A 148 2.31 8.24 13.81
CA THR A 148 2.21 9.52 14.54
C THR A 148 2.88 10.69 13.82
N GLU A 149 3.76 10.43 12.85
CA GLU A 149 4.45 11.46 12.06
C GLU A 149 3.54 12.21 11.06
N GLY A 150 2.47 11.57 10.55
CA GLY A 150 1.58 12.20 9.58
C GLY A 150 2.05 12.08 8.13
N CYS A 151 1.20 12.49 7.19
CA CYS A 151 1.53 12.59 5.77
C CYS A 151 2.28 13.89 5.45
N PHE A 152 2.06 14.97 6.21
CA PHE A 152 2.69 16.27 5.94
C PHE A 152 3.93 16.45 6.80
N THR A 153 5.09 16.54 6.18
CA THR A 153 6.34 16.87 6.89
C THR A 153 6.51 18.37 7.07
N HIS A 154 7.05 18.74 8.23
CA HIS A 154 7.54 20.09 8.52
C HIS A 154 9.08 20.12 8.66
N ASN A 155 9.74 18.98 8.43
CA ASN A 155 11.14 18.79 8.78
C ASN A 155 11.93 18.22 7.58
N ASP A 156 12.68 19.10 6.90
CA ASP A 156 13.45 18.80 5.66
C ASP A 156 14.66 17.86 5.88
N THR A 157 14.88 17.42 7.12
CA THR A 157 16.04 16.62 7.55
C THR A 157 15.94 15.16 7.13
N TYR A 158 14.74 14.64 6.88
CA TYR A 158 14.55 13.26 6.45
C TYR A 158 14.86 13.10 4.96
N LYS A 159 15.81 12.21 4.62
CA LYS A 159 16.20 11.90 3.22
C LYS A 159 15.69 10.55 2.72
N TYR A 160 14.90 9.84 3.52
CA TYR A 160 14.55 8.45 3.27
C TYR A 160 13.05 8.25 3.13
N TRP A 161 12.67 7.22 2.39
CA TRP A 161 11.30 6.81 2.13
C TRP A 161 11.01 5.48 2.85
N PRO A 162 10.75 5.50 4.18
CA PRO A 162 10.63 4.29 5.00
C PRO A 162 9.53 3.33 4.55
N LEU A 163 8.46 3.83 3.93
CA LEU A 163 7.36 3.01 3.45
C LEU A 163 7.83 1.89 2.51
N PHE A 164 8.80 2.19 1.64
CA PHE A 164 9.34 1.20 0.70
C PHE A 164 10.22 0.12 1.36
N LYS A 165 10.47 0.17 2.67
CA LYS A 165 11.08 -0.93 3.41
C LYS A 165 10.07 -2.03 3.77
N ARG A 166 8.76 -1.78 3.63
CA ARG A 166 7.71 -2.78 3.87
C ARG A 166 7.50 -3.63 2.63
N ALA A 167 7.40 -4.95 2.81
CA ALA A 167 7.11 -5.88 1.71
C ALA A 167 5.76 -5.56 1.05
N TRP A 168 4.73 -5.36 1.87
CA TRP A 168 3.37 -5.07 1.40
C TRP A 168 3.25 -3.73 0.67
N ALA A 169 3.98 -2.69 1.08
CA ALA A 169 3.97 -1.39 0.39
C ALA A 169 4.28 -1.53 -1.11
N PHE A 170 5.06 -2.54 -1.50
CA PHE A 170 5.30 -2.81 -2.90
C PHE A 170 4.04 -3.24 -3.67
N GLN A 171 3.26 -4.18 -3.12
CA GLN A 171 1.96 -4.57 -3.68
C GLN A 171 1.00 -3.38 -3.73
N GLU A 172 0.88 -2.70 -2.60
CA GLU A 172 -0.02 -1.57 -2.37
C GLU A 172 0.20 -0.46 -3.42
N LEU A 173 1.47 -0.10 -3.68
CA LEU A 173 1.80 1.03 -4.53
C LEU A 173 1.95 0.67 -6.02
N SER A 174 2.25 -0.60 -6.33
CA SER A 174 2.49 -1.03 -7.71
C SER A 174 1.23 -1.45 -8.45
N ILE A 175 0.20 -1.88 -7.71
CA ILE A 175 -1.10 -2.29 -8.26
C ILE A 175 -2.13 -1.15 -8.25
N SER A 176 -1.97 -0.17 -7.36
CA SER A 176 -2.87 0.97 -7.31
C SER A 176 -2.86 1.75 -8.63
N PRO A 177 -4.04 1.99 -9.26
CA PRO A 177 -4.13 2.75 -10.50
C PRO A 177 -3.53 4.15 -10.40
N ARG A 178 -3.66 4.76 -9.21
CA ARG A 178 -3.29 6.14 -8.91
C ARG A 178 -2.74 6.21 -7.49
N VAL A 179 -1.57 6.81 -7.32
CA VAL A 179 -0.89 6.92 -6.02
C VAL A 179 -0.44 8.37 -5.80
N ILE A 180 -0.75 8.91 -4.63
CA ILE A 180 -0.14 10.14 -4.13
C ILE A 180 0.90 9.75 -3.08
N HIS A 181 2.16 10.03 -3.38
CA HIS A 181 3.26 9.88 -2.43
C HIS A 181 3.48 11.18 -1.66
N PHE A 182 3.34 11.10 -0.35
CA PHE A 182 3.76 12.15 0.56
C PHE A 182 5.20 11.89 1.01
N GLY A 183 6.14 12.44 0.24
CA GLY A 183 7.57 12.33 0.47
C GLY A 183 8.10 13.36 1.46
N PRO A 184 9.40 13.29 1.79
CA PRO A 184 10.00 14.17 2.79
C PRO A 184 10.18 15.62 2.32
N ARG A 185 10.08 15.88 1.00
CA ARG A 185 10.30 17.22 0.41
C ARG A 185 9.34 17.55 -0.72
N GLU A 186 8.53 16.58 -1.12
CA GLU A 186 7.71 16.67 -2.32
C GLU A 186 6.48 15.78 -2.19
N VAL A 187 5.44 16.15 -2.93
CA VAL A 187 4.27 15.31 -3.14
C VAL A 187 4.32 14.83 -4.58
N ILE A 188 4.41 13.52 -4.78
CA ILE A 188 4.53 12.91 -6.11
C ILE A 188 3.23 12.23 -6.48
N TRP A 189 2.74 12.51 -7.69
CA TRP A 189 1.60 11.81 -8.29
C TRP A 189 2.09 10.76 -9.28
N HIS A 190 1.57 9.55 -9.16
CA HIS A 190 1.80 8.48 -10.12
C HIS A 190 0.47 7.88 -10.60
N CYS A 191 0.35 7.65 -11.90
CA CYS A 191 -0.71 6.84 -12.50
C CYS A 191 -0.10 5.60 -13.16
N LEU A 192 -0.71 4.43 -12.95
CA LEU A 192 -0.25 3.15 -13.47
C LEU A 192 -0.36 3.05 -15.00
N PHE A 193 -1.41 3.62 -15.59
CA PHE A 193 -1.69 3.52 -17.03
C PHE A 193 -0.77 4.38 -17.90
N ASN A 194 -0.12 5.39 -17.32
CA ASN A 194 0.99 6.11 -17.97
C ASN A 194 2.29 5.28 -18.06
N ARG A 195 2.31 4.04 -17.55
CA ARG A 195 3.50 3.15 -17.55
C ARG A 195 3.45 2.05 -18.60
N SER A 196 2.39 1.97 -19.41
CA SER A 196 2.16 0.88 -20.37
C SER A 196 3.20 0.83 -21.51
N GLU A 197 3.83 1.95 -21.90
CA GLU A 197 4.86 1.94 -22.96
C GLU A 197 6.14 1.15 -22.58
N HIS A 198 6.40 0.87 -21.29
CA HIS A 198 7.64 0.21 -20.84
C HIS A 198 7.42 -0.84 -19.73
N LEU A 199 6.38 -1.66 -19.85
CA LEU A 199 6.01 -2.70 -18.87
C LEU A 199 7.17 -3.64 -18.46
N GLN A 200 8.09 -3.96 -19.38
CA GLN A 200 9.27 -4.77 -19.08
C GLN A 200 10.27 -4.04 -18.15
N ARG A 201 10.60 -2.78 -18.43
CA ARG A 201 11.47 -1.99 -17.53
C ARG A 201 10.80 -1.77 -16.18
N TYR A 202 9.48 -1.63 -16.17
CA TYR A 202 8.69 -1.53 -14.97
C TYR A 202 8.79 -2.80 -14.10
N TRP A 203 8.64 -4.01 -14.67
CA TRP A 203 8.85 -5.28 -13.94
C TRP A 203 10.25 -5.40 -13.34
N HIS A 204 11.30 -5.03 -14.08
CA HIS A 204 12.67 -5.13 -13.59
C HIS A 204 12.98 -4.08 -12.51
N ASP A 205 12.51 -2.84 -12.66
CA ASP A 205 12.61 -1.80 -11.62
C ASP A 205 11.84 -2.22 -10.36
N MET A 206 10.66 -2.81 -10.55
CA MET A 206 9.85 -3.40 -9.49
C MET A 206 10.63 -4.48 -8.72
N VAL A 207 11.07 -5.54 -9.38
CA VAL A 207 11.82 -6.65 -8.74
C VAL A 207 13.13 -6.15 -8.13
N TRP A 208 13.82 -5.20 -8.77
CA TRP A 208 15.04 -4.59 -8.24
C TRP A 208 14.79 -3.77 -6.97
N ARG A 209 13.77 -2.90 -6.94
CA ARG A 209 13.40 -2.12 -5.74
C ARG A 209 12.99 -3.03 -4.59
N TYR A 210 12.18 -4.05 -4.90
CA TYR A 210 11.75 -5.05 -3.93
C TYR A 210 12.93 -5.84 -3.35
N SER A 211 13.85 -6.31 -4.20
CA SER A 211 15.03 -7.08 -3.79
C SER A 211 16.02 -6.26 -2.95
N ARG A 212 16.04 -4.93 -3.13
CA ARG A 212 16.88 -4.00 -2.36
C ARG A 212 16.22 -3.47 -1.10
N ALA A 213 14.91 -3.65 -0.93
CA ALA A 213 14.21 -3.19 0.25
C ALA A 213 14.76 -3.92 1.49
N GLY A 214 15.00 -3.18 2.56
CA GLY A 214 15.40 -3.73 3.87
C GLY A 214 14.21 -4.40 4.55
N LEU A 215 13.65 -5.43 3.91
CA LEU A 215 12.40 -6.08 4.28
C LEU A 215 12.52 -6.68 5.67
N THR A 216 11.89 -6.01 6.64
CA THR A 216 11.99 -6.30 8.07
C THR A 216 11.29 -7.62 8.46
N PHE A 217 10.24 -8.00 7.72
CA PHE A 217 9.46 -9.22 7.97
C PHE A 217 9.59 -10.20 6.79
N HIS A 218 10.36 -11.27 6.98
CA HIS A 218 10.68 -12.22 5.90
C HIS A 218 9.49 -13.09 5.46
N LYS A 219 8.54 -13.36 6.35
CA LYS A 219 7.33 -14.18 6.06
C LYS A 219 6.39 -13.50 5.06
N ASP A 220 6.35 -12.17 5.07
CA ASP A 220 5.49 -11.36 4.21
C ASP A 220 6.04 -11.17 2.79
N ARG A 221 7.24 -11.69 2.53
CA ARG A 221 7.92 -11.41 1.27
C ARG A 221 7.21 -12.01 0.07
N LEU A 222 7.08 -13.33 0.07
CA LEU A 222 6.51 -14.07 -1.06
C LEU A 222 5.03 -13.72 -1.30
N PRO A 223 4.17 -13.59 -0.27
CA PRO A 223 2.80 -13.13 -0.46
C PRO A 223 2.71 -11.76 -1.15
N ALA A 224 3.53 -10.79 -0.74
CA ALA A 224 3.48 -9.42 -1.26
C ALA A 224 3.88 -9.28 -2.74
N ILE A 225 4.58 -10.27 -3.32
CA ILE A 225 4.94 -10.26 -4.76
C ILE A 225 4.08 -11.23 -5.58
N ALA A 226 3.48 -12.24 -4.96
CA ALA A 226 2.68 -13.25 -5.66
C ALA A 226 1.41 -12.67 -6.32
N ALA A 227 0.81 -11.62 -5.74
CA ALA A 227 -0.33 -10.95 -6.36
C ALA A 227 0.05 -10.21 -7.67
N LEU A 228 1.29 -9.71 -7.75
CA LEU A 228 1.78 -8.99 -8.93
C LEU A 228 2.05 -9.91 -10.11
N THR A 229 2.49 -11.15 -9.86
CA THR A 229 2.84 -12.08 -10.94
C THR A 229 1.63 -12.47 -11.77
N SER A 230 0.47 -12.70 -11.14
CA SER A 230 -0.79 -12.97 -11.83
C SER A 230 -1.23 -11.78 -12.70
N ARG A 231 -1.15 -10.54 -12.19
CA ARG A 231 -1.56 -9.34 -12.94
C ARG A 231 -0.61 -8.94 -14.06
N VAL A 232 0.70 -9.08 -13.85
CA VAL A 232 1.68 -8.83 -14.92
C VAL A 232 1.54 -9.86 -16.03
N ARG A 233 1.11 -11.10 -15.72
CA ARG A 233 0.77 -12.10 -16.73
C ARG A 233 -0.42 -11.67 -17.57
N ASP A 234 -1.44 -11.13 -16.93
CA ASP A 234 -2.65 -10.66 -17.60
C ASP A 234 -2.37 -9.41 -18.46
N MET A 235 -1.37 -8.59 -18.11
CA MET A 235 -0.89 -7.48 -18.96
C MET A 235 0.07 -7.93 -20.08
N LYS A 236 0.81 -9.04 -19.88
CA LYS A 236 1.68 -9.67 -20.87
C LYS A 236 1.02 -10.90 -21.49
N THR A 237 -0.18 -10.75 -22.03
CA THR A 237 -0.97 -11.87 -22.59
C THR A 237 -0.26 -12.70 -23.65
N ASN A 238 0.77 -12.14 -24.32
CA ASN A 238 1.56 -12.80 -25.36
C ASN A 238 2.94 -13.32 -24.90
N ASP A 239 3.25 -13.32 -23.60
CA ASP A 239 4.57 -13.73 -23.06
C ASP A 239 4.40 -14.87 -22.04
N ARG A 240 5.21 -15.94 -22.14
CA ARG A 240 5.06 -17.11 -21.26
C ARG A 240 5.71 -16.85 -19.90
N TYR A 241 4.92 -16.93 -18.83
CA TYR A 241 5.40 -16.80 -17.46
C TYR A 241 6.18 -18.05 -17.00
N LEU A 242 7.35 -17.86 -16.41
CA LEU A 242 8.28 -18.90 -15.93
C LEU A 242 8.75 -18.57 -14.51
N SER A 243 7.93 -18.89 -13.49
CA SER A 243 8.29 -18.81 -12.07
C SER A 243 8.93 -17.48 -11.62
N GLY A 244 8.36 -16.36 -12.07
CA GLY A 244 8.82 -15.00 -11.74
C GLY A 244 9.60 -14.31 -12.87
N LEU A 245 9.87 -15.04 -13.95
CA LEU A 245 10.53 -14.56 -15.17
C LEU A 245 9.57 -14.69 -16.37
N TRP A 246 9.95 -14.13 -17.50
CA TRP A 246 9.18 -14.23 -18.74
C TRP A 246 10.01 -14.79 -19.88
N GLU A 247 9.44 -15.64 -20.74
CA GLU A 247 10.15 -16.30 -21.84
C GLU A 247 10.83 -15.29 -22.78
N PHE A 248 10.15 -14.19 -23.14
CA PHE A 248 10.72 -13.16 -24.01
C PHE A 248 11.91 -12.41 -23.36
N SER A 249 11.88 -12.24 -22.04
CA SER A 249 12.92 -11.52 -21.30
C SER A 249 13.89 -12.43 -20.55
N ILE A 250 13.76 -13.76 -20.67
CA ILE A 250 14.45 -14.72 -19.82
C ILE A 250 15.96 -14.52 -19.82
N CYS A 251 16.54 -14.22 -20.99
CA CYS A 251 17.97 -13.97 -21.11
C CYS A 251 18.41 -12.75 -20.32
N HIS A 252 17.60 -11.68 -20.25
CA HIS A 252 17.84 -10.50 -19.42
C HIS A 252 17.51 -10.76 -17.94
N ASP A 253 16.49 -11.57 -17.68
CA ASP A 253 16.02 -11.96 -16.36
C ASP A 253 16.96 -12.95 -15.65
N LEU A 254 17.95 -13.50 -16.34
CA LEU A 254 18.97 -14.38 -15.75
C LEU A 254 20.28 -13.66 -15.46
N ILE A 255 20.43 -12.39 -15.85
CA ILE A 255 21.67 -11.60 -15.68
C ILE A 255 21.69 -10.83 -14.35
N TRP A 256 20.96 -11.27 -13.34
CA TRP A 256 21.02 -10.66 -12.01
C TRP A 256 22.42 -10.82 -11.43
N TYR A 257 22.99 -9.72 -10.96
CA TYR A 257 24.23 -9.72 -10.21
C TYR A 257 23.98 -9.11 -8.83
N SER A 258 24.58 -9.72 -7.81
CA SER A 258 24.56 -9.15 -6.46
C SER A 258 25.49 -7.95 -6.45
N VAL A 259 24.94 -6.75 -6.22
CA VAL A 259 25.76 -5.58 -5.90
C VAL A 259 26.25 -5.76 -4.47
N LEU A 260 27.42 -6.38 -4.30
CA LEU A 260 28.14 -6.41 -3.03
C LEU A 260 28.30 -4.96 -2.56
N ARG A 261 27.76 -4.61 -1.40
CA ARG A 261 28.08 -3.32 -0.78
C ARG A 261 29.58 -3.32 -0.49
N PRO A 262 30.35 -2.29 -0.89
CA PRO A 262 31.71 -2.14 -0.42
C PRO A 262 31.69 -2.11 1.12
N ASN A 263 32.52 -2.94 1.75
CA ASN A 263 32.77 -2.90 3.18
C ASN A 263 33.37 -1.53 3.54
N SER A 264 32.52 -0.58 3.93
CA SER A 264 32.94 0.64 4.60
C SER A 264 31.96 0.96 5.71
N MET A 265 32.01 0.15 6.77
CA MET A 265 31.83 0.51 8.18
C MET A 265 32.02 -0.78 8.99
N ALA A 266 33.28 -1.11 9.29
CA ALA A 266 33.60 -2.03 10.36
C ALA A 266 33.37 -1.31 11.70
N GLY A 267 32.63 -1.96 12.60
CA GLY A 267 32.31 -1.53 13.97
C GLY A 267 30.86 -1.89 14.27
N GLU A 268 30.49 -2.75 15.20
CA GLU A 268 31.13 -3.44 16.33
C GLU A 268 30.41 -4.81 16.54
N PRO A 269 30.92 -5.72 17.40
CA PRO A 269 30.34 -7.05 17.57
C PRO A 269 28.93 -6.98 18.18
N ILE A 270 27.98 -7.67 17.54
CA ILE A 270 26.65 -7.94 18.10
C ILE A 270 26.84 -8.86 19.30
N THR A 271 26.76 -8.31 20.52
CA THR A 271 26.68 -9.12 21.73
C THR A 271 25.37 -9.87 21.77
N SER A 272 25.47 -11.16 22.04
CA SER A 272 24.42 -12.16 22.16
C SER A 272 23.41 -11.84 23.29
N ALA A 273 22.31 -11.18 22.95
CA ALA A 273 21.01 -11.25 23.60
C ALA A 273 20.03 -10.65 22.58
N GLU A 274 19.26 -11.44 21.82
CA GLU A 274 17.89 -11.81 22.18
C GLU A 274 17.50 -13.08 21.40
N LYS A 275 17.68 -14.23 22.05
CA LYS A 275 16.85 -15.41 21.80
C LYS A 275 15.66 -15.32 22.74
N ARG A 276 14.46 -15.63 22.23
CA ARG A 276 13.11 -15.65 22.85
C ARG A 276 12.34 -14.34 22.56
N ALA A 277 11.11 -14.34 22.07
CA ALA A 277 10.05 -15.34 22.16
C ALA A 277 9.13 -15.31 20.93
N THR A 278 8.54 -16.49 20.70
CA THR A 278 7.29 -16.82 19.98
C THR A 278 6.27 -15.70 19.85
#